data_AF-A0A3G4VIJ7-F1
#
_entry.id   AF-A0A3G4VIJ7-F1
#
_cell.length_a   1.000
_cell.length_b   1.000
_cell.length_c   1.000
_cell.angle_alpha   90.00
_cell.angle_beta   90.00
_cell.angle_gamma   90.00
#
_symmetry.space_group_name_H-M   'P 1'
#
loop_
_entity.id
_entity.type
_entity.pdbx_description
1 polymer ?
#
loop_
_entity_poly.entity_id
_entity_poly.type
_entity_poly.pdbx_seq_one_letter_code
_entity_poly.pdbx_strand_id
1 'polypeptide(L)'
;MALASYRGFTLKSIGTTNQVWKVTIKNRELQGSLPAVKKSIDWWCDTASIIDPSQLTQAATERASGSAGTQENFHGFTIKNDTGANNAWYCMFNGKLIKGGKLAIQRHIEAYLIAKKKAEQTKN
;
A
#
# COMPACT_ATOMS: atom_id res chain seq x y z
N MET A 1 24.96 14.52 21.70
CA MET A 1 24.80 14.12 20.29
C MET A 1 24.87 12.61 20.24
N ALA A 2 23.82 11.93 19.78
CA ALA A 2 23.85 10.47 19.67
C ALA A 2 24.54 10.09 18.35
N LEU A 3 25.52 9.18 18.45
CA LEU A 3 26.18 8.57 17.31
C LEU A 3 25.65 7.14 17.19
N ALA A 4 25.11 6.79 16.04
CA ALA A 4 24.73 5.42 15.72
C ALA A 4 25.45 4.98 14.46
N SER A 5 25.75 3.69 14.34
CA SER A 5 26.32 3.11 13.12
C SER A 5 25.30 2.18 12.47
N TYR A 6 25.18 2.25 11.14
CA TYR A 6 24.31 1.36 10.37
C TYR A 6 24.95 1.03 9.02
N ARG A 7 25.14 -0.26 8.71
CA ARG A 7 25.75 -0.74 7.45
C ARG A 7 27.10 -0.08 7.11
N GLY A 8 27.88 0.30 8.13
CA GLY A 8 29.16 1.00 7.96
C GLY A 8 29.07 2.53 7.80
N PHE A 9 27.86 3.12 7.88
CA PHE A 9 27.66 4.57 7.86
C PHE A 9 27.44 5.13 9.26
N THR A 10 28.02 6.30 9.54
CA THR A 10 27.84 7.03 10.80
C THR A 10 26.62 7.94 10.71
N LEU A 11 25.65 7.69 11.58
CA LEU A 11 24.44 8.47 11.79
C LEU A 11 24.67 9.45 12.94
N LYS A 12 24.41 10.73 12.71
CA LYS A 12 24.48 11.79 13.72
C LYS A 12 23.08 12.30 14.01
N SER A 13 22.64 12.29 15.27
CA SER A 13 21.40 12.99 15.63
C SER A 13 21.61 14.50 15.63
N ILE A 14 20.66 15.25 15.07
CA ILE A 14 20.62 16.71 15.07
C ILE A 14 19.48 17.16 15.96
N GLY A 15 19.81 18.02 16.93
CA GLY A 15 18.85 18.59 17.88
C GLY A 15 18.90 17.96 19.27
N THR A 16 18.12 18.53 20.19
CA THR A 16 17.95 18.08 21.59
C THR A 16 17.00 16.89 21.71
N THR A 17 16.07 16.76 20.77
CA THR A 17 15.15 15.62 20.64
C THR A 17 15.67 14.76 19.50
N ASN A 18 16.02 13.49 19.73
CA ASN A 18 16.60 12.53 18.76
C ASN A 18 15.66 12.18 17.55
N GLN A 19 14.90 13.13 17.03
CA GLN A 19 13.91 12.97 15.96
C GLN A 19 14.55 13.04 14.58
N VAL A 20 15.57 13.89 14.40
CA VAL A 20 16.23 14.09 13.12
C VAL A 20 17.63 13.48 13.15
N TRP A 21 17.91 12.68 12.13
CA TRP A 21 19.15 11.97 11.93
C TRP A 21 19.77 12.40 10.61
N LYS A 22 21.09 12.59 10.62
CA LYS A 22 21.89 12.96 9.47
C LYS A 22 22.89 11.86 9.15
N VAL A 23 23.02 11.54 7.87
CA VAL A 23 24.06 10.65 7.34
C VAL A 23 24.75 11.32 6.16
N THR A 24 26.06 11.09 6.05
CA THR A 24 26.84 11.50 4.87
C THR A 24 27.15 10.25 4.06
N ILE A 25 26.60 10.16 2.85
CA ILE A 25 26.87 9.08 1.89
C ILE A 25 27.68 9.69 0.74
N LYS A 26 28.96 9.29 0.62
CA LYS A 26 29.93 9.88 -0.32
C LYS A 26 30.02 11.41 -0.16
N ASN A 27 29.40 12.14 -1.08
CA ASN A 27 29.44 13.61 -1.13
C ASN A 27 28.06 14.26 -0.93
N ARG A 28 27.06 13.49 -0.48
CA ARG A 28 25.72 14.00 -0.19
C ARG A 28 25.38 13.78 1.27
N GLU A 29 24.82 14.81 1.87
CA GLU A 29 24.30 14.77 3.22
C GLU A 29 22.79 14.58 3.16
N LEU A 30 22.31 13.51 3.78
CA LEU A 30 20.89 13.19 3.89
C LEU A 30 20.44 13.41 5.32
N GLN A 31 19.28 14.03 5.50
CA GLN A 31 18.70 14.29 6.81
C GLN A 31 17.23 13.89 6.85
N GLY A 32 16.79 13.23 7.91
CA GLY A 32 15.41 12.79 8.04
C GLY A 32 15.17 12.01 9.31
N SER A 33 14.02 11.35 9.41
CA SER A 33 13.73 10.45 10.52
C SER A 33 14.67 9.22 10.48
N LEU A 34 14.99 8.65 11.65
CA LEU A 34 15.83 7.45 11.75
C LEU A 34 15.42 6.31 10.76
N PRO A 35 14.13 5.92 10.65
CA PRO A 35 13.74 4.87 9.72
C PRO A 35 13.88 5.27 8.25
N ALA A 36 13.64 6.54 7.90
CA ALA A 36 13.83 7.03 6.53
C ALA A 36 15.31 7.01 6.13
N VAL A 37 16.18 7.45 7.03
CA VAL A 37 17.63 7.47 6.80
C VAL A 37 18.19 6.04 6.66
N LYS A 38 17.76 5.09 7.50
CA LYS A 38 18.15 3.67 7.35
C LYS A 38 17.72 3.10 6.00
N LYS A 39 16.49 3.37 5.56
CA LYS A 39 16.01 2.95 4.22
C LYS A 39 16.82 3.55 3.08
N SER A 40 17.17 4.83 3.15
CA SER A 40 18.05 5.46 2.15
C SER A 40 19.44 4.79 2.10
N ILE A 41 19.97 4.35 3.24
CA ILE A 41 21.25 3.62 3.32
C ILE A 41 21.13 2.22 2.70
N ASP A 42 20.08 1.45 3.03
CA ASP A 42 19.86 0.14 2.42
C ASP A 42 19.67 0.28 0.90
N TRP A 43 18.84 1.23 0.46
CA TRP A 43 18.63 1.49 -0.97
C TRP A 43 19.94 1.85 -1.70
N TRP A 44 20.80 2.66 -1.08
CA TRP A 44 22.11 2.96 -1.61
C TRP A 44 23.00 1.70 -1.70
N CYS A 45 22.96 0.84 -0.68
CA CYS A 45 23.73 -0.40 -0.65
C CYS A 45 23.30 -1.36 -1.77
N ASP A 46 22.01 -1.43 -2.08
CA ASP A 46 21.44 -2.31 -3.10
C ASP A 46 21.53 -1.75 -4.53
N THR A 47 21.34 -0.44 -4.72
CA THR A 47 21.16 0.17 -6.06
C THR A 47 22.25 1.15 -6.46
N ALA A 48 23.18 1.48 -5.56
CA ALA A 48 24.16 2.56 -5.73
C ALA A 48 23.54 3.90 -6.17
N SER A 49 22.28 4.14 -5.80
CA SER A 49 21.53 5.38 -6.10
C SER A 49 21.09 6.06 -4.81
N ILE A 50 21.18 7.40 -4.77
CA ILE A 50 20.86 8.18 -3.58
C ILE A 50 19.41 8.67 -3.69
N ILE A 51 18.55 8.22 -2.78
CA ILE A 51 17.19 8.74 -2.61
C ILE A 51 17.14 9.60 -1.35
N ASP A 52 16.63 10.83 -1.51
CA ASP A 52 16.44 11.74 -0.38
C ASP A 52 15.38 11.20 0.59
N PRO A 53 15.67 11.12 1.91
CA PRO A 53 14.74 10.60 2.90
C PRO A 53 13.44 11.43 3.02
N SER A 54 13.42 12.69 2.59
CA SER A 54 12.20 13.50 2.53
C SER A 54 11.24 12.99 1.44
N GLN A 55 11.79 12.54 0.30
CA GLN A 55 10.99 11.92 -0.78
C GLN A 55 10.45 10.54 -0.38
N LEU A 56 11.18 9.78 0.44
CA LEU A 56 10.67 8.52 0.99
C LEU A 56 9.49 8.73 1.95
N THR A 57 9.50 9.84 2.69
CA THR A 57 8.39 10.20 3.57
C THR A 57 7.18 10.60 2.75
N GLN A 58 7.35 11.42 1.71
CA GLN A 58 6.27 11.76 0.77
C GLN A 58 5.73 10.53 0.06
N ALA A 59 6.56 9.66 -0.51
CA ALA A 59 6.11 8.45 -1.18
C ALA A 59 5.43 7.45 -0.23
N ALA A 60 5.83 7.38 1.05
CA ALA A 60 5.13 6.58 2.06
C ALA A 60 3.78 7.18 2.41
N THR A 61 3.68 8.52 2.51
CA THR A 61 2.41 9.23 2.68
C THR A 61 1.54 9.08 1.46
N GLU A 62 2.05 9.20 0.24
CA GLU A 62 1.30 9.02 -1.02
C GLU A 62 0.86 7.56 -1.21
N ARG A 63 1.61 6.57 -0.71
CA ARG A 63 1.19 5.16 -0.72
C ARG A 63 0.17 4.86 0.40
N ALA A 64 0.20 5.63 1.49
CA ALA A 64 -0.84 5.62 2.52
C ALA A 64 -2.09 6.46 2.13
N SER A 65 -1.93 7.40 1.20
CA SER A 65 -2.98 8.32 0.71
C SER A 65 -3.52 7.94 -0.66
N GLY A 66 -2.87 7.00 -1.35
CA GLY A 66 -3.37 6.36 -2.55
C GLY A 66 -4.59 5.57 -2.16
N SER A 67 -5.76 6.20 -2.35
CA SER A 67 -7.12 5.73 -2.10
C SER A 67 -7.16 4.45 -1.28
N ALA A 68 -7.38 4.58 0.03
CA ALA A 68 -7.74 3.46 0.89
C ALA A 68 -8.72 2.57 0.12
N GLY A 69 -8.22 1.41 -0.33
CA GLY A 69 -8.93 0.57 -1.28
C GLY A 69 -10.34 0.36 -0.77
N THR A 70 -11.34 0.82 -1.53
CA THR A 70 -12.71 0.79 -1.04
C THR A 70 -13.18 -0.65 -1.10
N GLN A 71 -13.43 -1.22 0.07
CA GLN A 71 -13.92 -2.58 0.22
C GLN A 71 -15.35 -2.56 0.74
N GLU A 72 -16.24 -3.26 0.06
CA GLU A 72 -17.64 -3.41 0.45
C GLU A 72 -18.03 -4.89 0.49
N ASN A 73 -18.90 -5.24 1.44
CA ASN A 73 -19.49 -6.58 1.51
C ASN A 73 -20.90 -6.55 0.90
N PHE A 74 -21.17 -7.44 -0.05
CA PHE A 74 -22.46 -7.56 -0.72
C PHE A 74 -22.91 -9.02 -0.72
N HIS A 75 -23.95 -9.35 0.05
CA HIS A 75 -24.46 -10.73 0.21
C HIS A 75 -23.38 -11.76 0.55
N GLY A 76 -22.39 -11.39 1.38
CA GLY A 76 -21.27 -12.26 1.75
C GLY A 76 -20.11 -12.27 0.75
N PHE A 77 -20.25 -11.60 -0.41
CA PHE A 77 -19.17 -11.41 -1.36
C PHE A 77 -18.41 -10.12 -1.08
N THR A 78 -17.09 -10.19 -1.09
CA THR A 78 -16.24 -9.02 -0.89
C THR A 78 -15.92 -8.38 -2.25
N ILE A 79 -16.37 -7.15 -2.44
CA ILE A 79 -16.07 -6.34 -3.63
C ILE A 79 -15.03 -5.29 -3.22
N LYS A 80 -13.96 -5.17 -4.01
CA LYS A 80 -12.84 -4.27 -3.73
C LYS A 80 -12.57 -3.35 -4.92
N ASN A 81 -12.06 -2.16 -4.62
CA ASN A 81 -11.53 -1.23 -5.60
C ASN A 81 -10.28 -0.55 -5.07
N ASP A 82 -9.13 -0.95 -5.59
CA ASP A 82 -7.82 -0.43 -5.15
C ASP A 82 -7.40 0.85 -5.89
N THR A 83 -8.08 1.20 -6.99
CA THR A 83 -7.70 2.33 -7.85
C THR A 83 -8.64 3.52 -7.75
N GLY A 84 -9.81 3.34 -7.14
CA GLY A 84 -10.87 4.36 -7.06
C GLY A 84 -11.62 4.60 -8.38
N ALA A 85 -11.22 3.98 -9.49
CA ALA A 85 -11.90 4.13 -10.78
C ALA A 85 -13.23 3.35 -10.82
N ASN A 86 -14.28 3.92 -11.43
CA ASN A 86 -15.63 3.35 -11.42
C ASN A 86 -15.73 1.94 -12.04
N ASN A 87 -14.84 1.59 -12.98
CA ASN A 87 -14.82 0.30 -13.67
C ASN A 87 -13.74 -0.68 -13.18
N ALA A 88 -13.05 -0.34 -12.10
CA ALA A 88 -11.95 -1.12 -11.55
C ALA A 88 -12.35 -1.93 -10.31
N TRP A 89 -13.65 -2.16 -10.11
CA TRP A 89 -14.10 -3.04 -9.04
C TRP A 89 -13.85 -4.49 -9.41
N TYR A 90 -13.53 -5.30 -8.41
CA TYR A 90 -13.37 -6.73 -8.57
C TYR A 90 -13.90 -7.49 -7.37
N CYS A 91 -14.29 -8.74 -7.60
CA CYS A 91 -14.82 -9.64 -6.58
C CYS A 91 -14.44 -11.08 -6.90
N MET A 92 -14.15 -11.88 -5.87
CA MET A 92 -14.04 -13.33 -6.01
C MET A 92 -15.40 -13.97 -5.88
N PHE A 93 -15.88 -14.58 -6.96
CA PHE A 93 -17.20 -15.18 -7.07
C PHE A 93 -17.07 -16.65 -7.50
N ASN A 94 -17.46 -17.59 -6.63
CA ASN A 94 -17.34 -19.03 -6.87
C ASN A 94 -15.97 -19.49 -7.39
N GLY A 95 -14.88 -18.94 -6.82
CA GLY A 95 -13.51 -19.24 -7.23
C GLY A 95 -13.05 -18.57 -8.53
N LYS A 96 -13.87 -17.72 -9.15
CA LYS A 96 -13.51 -16.93 -10.33
C LYS A 96 -13.42 -15.45 -9.97
N LEU A 97 -12.41 -14.78 -10.51
CA LEU A 97 -12.28 -13.33 -10.40
C LEU A 97 -13.18 -12.65 -11.43
N ILE A 98 -14.15 -11.88 -10.96
CA ILE A 98 -14.97 -11.01 -11.81
C ILE A 98 -14.54 -9.57 -11.61
N LYS A 99 -14.42 -8.82 -12.71
CA LYS A 99 -14.00 -7.41 -12.73
C LYS A 99 -14.99 -6.58 -13.54
N GLY A 100 -15.19 -5.32 -13.15
CA GLY A 100 -16.04 -4.39 -13.87
C GLY A 100 -16.54 -3.24 -13.01
N GLY A 101 -17.66 -2.64 -13.42
CA GLY A 101 -18.35 -1.64 -12.60
C GLY A 101 -19.04 -2.27 -11.39
N LYS A 102 -19.10 -1.55 -10.27
CA LYS A 102 -19.75 -1.99 -9.02
C LYS A 102 -21.16 -2.55 -9.26
N LEU A 103 -22.00 -1.79 -9.98
CA LEU A 103 -23.38 -2.19 -10.27
C LEU A 103 -23.46 -3.47 -11.10
N ALA A 104 -22.54 -3.67 -12.04
CA ALA A 104 -22.50 -4.88 -12.87
C ALA A 104 -22.17 -6.12 -12.03
N ILE A 105 -21.21 -6.00 -11.09
CA ILE A 105 -20.85 -7.08 -10.17
C ILE A 105 -22.02 -7.41 -9.24
N GLN A 106 -22.69 -6.40 -8.66
CA GLN A 106 -23.86 -6.61 -7.80
C GLN A 106 -24.99 -7.34 -8.54
N ARG A 107 -25.34 -6.89 -9.76
CA ARG A 107 -26.37 -7.55 -10.58
C ARG A 107 -26.02 -8.99 -10.93
N HIS A 108 -24.74 -9.29 -11.15
CA HIS A 108 -24.29 -10.66 -11.42
C HIS A 108 -24.50 -11.57 -10.21
N ILE A 109 -24.16 -11.09 -9.01
CA ILE A 109 -24.35 -11.81 -7.75
C ILE A 109 -25.84 -12.06 -7.50
N GLU A 110 -26.68 -11.03 -7.67
CA GLU A 110 -28.14 -11.15 -7.47
C GLU A 110 -28.77 -12.15 -8.43
N ALA A 111 -28.42 -12.08 -9.73
CA ALA A 111 -28.93 -13.00 -10.73
C ALA A 111 -28.59 -14.46 -10.38
N TYR A 112 -27.38 -14.72 -9.90
CA TYR A 112 -26.97 -16.04 -9.44
C TYR A 112 -27.76 -16.50 -8.21
N LEU A 113 -27.98 -15.63 -7.21
CA LEU A 113 -28.76 -15.98 -6.03
C LEU A 113 -30.21 -16.34 -6.39
N ILE A 114 -30.82 -15.62 -7.33
CA ILE A 114 -32.17 -15.91 -7.83
C ILE A 114 -32.19 -17.27 -8.56
N ALA A 115 -31.22 -17.51 -9.44
CA ALA A 115 -31.11 -18.77 -10.17
C ALA A 115 -30.93 -19.96 -9.22
N LYS A 116 -30.09 -19.81 -8.18
CA LYS A 116 -29.86 -20.84 -7.16
C LYS A 116 -31.15 -21.18 -6.41
N LYS A 117 -31.90 -20.17 -5.94
CA LYS A 117 -33.18 -20.38 -5.24
C LYS A 117 -34.21 -21.11 -6.11
N LYS A 118 -34.32 -20.76 -7.39
CA LYS A 118 -35.24 -21.44 -8.33
C LYS A 118 -34.86 -22.91 -8.55
N ALA A 119 -33.56 -23.19 -8.68
CA ALA A 119 -33.07 -24.56 -8.84
C ALA A 119 -33.34 -25.42 -7.60
N GLU A 120 -33.21 -24.86 -6.40
CA GLU A 120 -33.54 -25.54 -5.14
C GLU A 120 -35.05 -25.85 -5.03
N GLN A 121 -35.92 -24.92 -5.45
CA GLN A 121 -37.37 -25.11 -5.44
C GLN A 121 -37.87 -26.16 -6.44
N THR A 122 -37.18 -26.35 -7.57
CA THR A 122 -37.59 -27.34 -8.58
C THR A 122 -37.13 -28.76 -8.22
N LYS A 123 -36.22 -28.90 -7.26
CA LYS A 123 -35.67 -30.19 -6.82
C LYS A 123 -36.45 -30.80 -5.64
N ASN A 124 -37.43 -30.08 -5.11
CA ASN A 124 -38.24 -30.46 -3.95
C ASN A 124 -39.68 -30.75 -4.36
#